data_AF-A0AA43FJD4-F1
#
_entry.id   AF-A0AA43FJD4-F1
#
_cell.length_a   1.000
_cell.length_b   1.000
_cell.length_c   1.000
_cell.angle_alpha   90.00
_cell.angle_beta   90.00
_cell.angle_gamma   90.00
#
_symmetry.space_group_name_H-M   'P 1'
#
loop_
_entity.id
_entity.type
_entity.pdbx_description
1 polymer ?
#
loop_
_entity_poly.entity_id
_entity_poly.type
_entity_poly.pdbx_seq_one_letter_code
_entity_poly.pdbx_strand_id
1 'polypeptide(L)'
;DGRLGPNTELGHLEMHGMDAEHYAAGRIHEEDGLSFDDWGARVNEYLNYVHRLVWPDLIIVGGGISKEWDSWSHRLAVPTRVVPAEFRNEAGIVGAALVAS
;
A
#
# COMPACT_ATOMS: atom_id res chain seq x y z
N ASP A 1 5.22 -8.54 17.83
CA ASP A 1 6.54 -9.08 18.21
C ASP A 1 7.62 -8.82 17.14
N GLY A 2 7.38 -7.95 16.15
CA GLY A 2 8.39 -7.54 15.17
C GLY A 2 8.84 -8.66 14.22
N ARG A 3 8.13 -9.77 14.18
CA ARG A 3 8.42 -10.90 13.31
C ARG A 3 7.70 -10.74 11.98
N LEU A 4 8.38 -11.13 10.91
CA LEU A 4 7.79 -11.16 9.58
C LEU A 4 6.70 -12.23 9.52
N GLY A 5 5.49 -11.86 9.11
CA GLY A 5 4.48 -12.80 8.62
C GLY A 5 4.82 -13.16 7.18
N PRO A 6 5.39 -14.35 6.90
CA PRO A 6 5.87 -14.68 5.57
C PRO A 6 4.71 -14.84 4.59
N ASN A 7 4.99 -14.61 3.30
CA ASN A 7 4.07 -14.92 2.19
C ASN A 7 2.67 -14.29 2.33
N THR A 8 2.58 -13.10 2.90
CA THR A 8 1.30 -12.40 3.03
C THR A 8 1.00 -11.66 1.73
N GLU A 9 0.17 -12.26 0.88
CA GLU A 9 -0.23 -11.72 -0.43
C GLU A 9 -1.49 -10.84 -0.33
N LEU A 10 -1.43 -9.74 0.44
CA LEU A 10 -2.58 -8.84 0.62
C LEU A 10 -3.02 -8.15 -0.69
N GLY A 11 -2.16 -8.12 -1.71
CA GLY A 11 -2.50 -7.59 -3.03
C GLY A 11 -3.63 -8.34 -3.71
N HIS A 12 -3.78 -9.65 -3.43
CA HIS A 12 -4.77 -10.53 -4.07
C HIS A 12 -6.09 -10.65 -3.29
N LEU A 13 -6.37 -9.71 -2.39
CA LEU A 13 -7.67 -9.63 -1.73
C LEU A 13 -8.76 -9.30 -2.77
N GLU A 14 -9.91 -9.95 -2.68
CA GLU A 14 -11.04 -9.62 -3.55
C GLU A 14 -11.70 -8.31 -3.11
N MET A 15 -11.82 -7.35 -4.02
CA MET A 15 -12.53 -6.07 -3.85
C MET A 15 -13.33 -5.79 -5.11
N HIS A 16 -14.59 -5.37 -4.96
CA HIS A 16 -15.47 -5.07 -6.11
C HIS A 16 -15.58 -6.21 -7.14
N GLY A 17 -15.46 -7.47 -6.69
CA GLY A 17 -15.48 -8.65 -7.56
C GLY A 17 -14.22 -8.83 -8.42
N MET A 18 -13.12 -8.16 -8.08
CA MET A 18 -11.83 -8.27 -8.76
C MET A 18 -10.67 -8.33 -7.76
N ASP A 19 -9.49 -8.64 -8.27
CA ASP A 19 -8.26 -8.58 -7.50
C ASP A 19 -7.94 -7.14 -7.07
N ALA A 20 -7.60 -6.90 -5.80
CA ALA A 20 -7.31 -5.57 -5.28
C ALA A 20 -6.10 -4.92 -5.99
N GLU A 21 -5.16 -5.70 -6.53
CA GLU A 21 -4.08 -5.19 -7.36
C GLU A 21 -4.62 -4.49 -8.61
N HIS A 22 -5.66 -5.04 -9.23
CA HIS A 22 -6.31 -4.43 -10.41
C HIS A 22 -7.17 -3.20 -10.06
N TYR A 23 -7.44 -2.96 -8.77
CA TYR A 23 -8.26 -1.85 -8.32
C TYR A 23 -7.42 -0.67 -7.82
N ALA A 24 -6.39 -0.94 -7.00
CA ALA A 24 -5.67 0.06 -6.22
C ALA A 24 -4.15 0.10 -6.44
N ALA A 25 -3.58 -0.74 -7.32
CA ALA A 25 -2.15 -0.64 -7.62
C ALA A 25 -1.78 0.71 -8.23
N GLY A 26 -0.54 1.16 -8.04
CA GLY A 26 -0.07 2.45 -8.54
C GLY A 26 -0.20 2.60 -10.07
N ARG A 27 -0.01 1.51 -10.83
CA ARG A 27 -0.16 1.51 -12.30
C ARG A 27 -1.58 1.81 -12.77
N ILE A 28 -2.59 1.52 -11.95
CA ILE A 28 -4.00 1.72 -12.29
C ILE A 28 -4.34 3.20 -12.44
N HIS A 29 -3.64 4.09 -11.72
CA HIS A 29 -3.79 5.53 -11.91
C HIS A 29 -3.52 5.94 -13.37
N GLU A 30 -2.45 5.42 -13.96
CA GLU A 30 -2.07 5.72 -15.35
C GLU A 30 -2.95 4.96 -16.36
N GLU A 31 -3.18 3.66 -16.14
CA GLU A 31 -3.95 2.79 -17.04
C GLU A 31 -5.41 3.23 -17.18
N ASP A 32 -6.06 3.61 -16.08
CA ASP A 32 -7.44 4.09 -16.07
C ASP A 32 -7.55 5.61 -16.29
N GLY A 33 -6.42 6.33 -16.40
CA GLY A 33 -6.39 7.79 -16.55
C GLY A 33 -7.03 8.54 -15.38
N LEU A 34 -6.86 8.02 -14.16
CA LEU A 34 -7.44 8.60 -12.94
C LEU A 34 -6.67 9.86 -12.52
N SER A 35 -7.30 10.73 -11.74
CA SER A 35 -6.56 11.71 -10.95
C SER A 35 -5.90 11.03 -9.74
N PHE A 36 -4.91 11.68 -9.12
CA PHE A 36 -4.33 11.18 -7.86
C PHE A 36 -5.36 11.17 -6.73
N ASP A 37 -6.33 12.08 -6.75
CA ASP A 37 -7.41 12.15 -5.75
C ASP A 37 -8.38 10.97 -5.87
N ASP A 38 -8.74 10.60 -7.09
CA ASP A 38 -9.63 9.47 -7.37
C ASP A 38 -8.92 8.15 -7.06
N TRP A 39 -7.69 7.99 -7.53
CA TRP A 39 -6.88 6.81 -7.23
C TRP A 39 -6.58 6.70 -5.73
N GLY A 40 -6.25 7.81 -5.06
CA GLY A 40 -6.01 7.86 -3.61
C GLY A 40 -7.23 7.46 -2.80
N ALA A 41 -8.45 7.73 -3.29
CA ALA A 41 -9.67 7.22 -2.67
C ALA A 41 -9.78 5.68 -2.75
N ARG A 42 -9.38 5.07 -3.87
CA ARG A 42 -9.32 3.61 -4.02
C ARG A 42 -8.30 3.00 -3.05
N VAL A 43 -7.13 3.61 -2.93
CA VAL A 43 -6.10 3.18 -1.95
C VAL A 43 -6.62 3.29 -0.52
N ASN A 44 -7.30 4.39 -0.18
CA ASN A 44 -7.91 4.55 1.13
C ASN A 44 -8.92 3.43 1.45
N GLU A 45 -9.74 3.02 0.47
CA GLU A 45 -10.67 1.91 0.62
C GLU A 45 -9.93 0.59 0.90
N TYR A 46 -8.91 0.29 0.09
CA TYR A 46 -8.08 -0.90 0.26
C TYR A 46 -7.39 -0.94 1.64
N LEU A 47 -6.77 0.16 2.06
CA LEU A 47 -6.09 0.22 3.36
C LEU A 47 -7.06 0.09 4.54
N ASN A 48 -8.29 0.62 4.42
CA ASN A 48 -9.34 0.38 5.41
C ASN A 48 -9.79 -1.09 5.45
N TYR A 49 -9.82 -1.76 4.29
CA TYR A 49 -10.09 -3.19 4.23
C TYR A 49 -8.99 -4.00 4.92
N VAL A 50 -7.72 -3.72 4.62
CA VAL A 50 -6.57 -4.32 5.30
C VAL A 50 -6.59 -4.05 6.80
N HIS A 51 -6.87 -2.81 7.23
CA HIS A 51 -6.97 -2.45 8.65
C HIS A 51 -7.97 -3.35 9.40
N ARG A 52 -9.14 -3.61 8.81
CA ARG A 52 -10.15 -4.49 9.42
C ARG A 52 -9.70 -5.95 9.53
N LEU A 53 -8.89 -6.42 8.59
CA LEU A 53 -8.44 -7.81 8.55
C LEU A 53 -7.33 -8.10 9.55
N VAL A 54 -6.33 -7.22 9.63
CA VAL A 54 -5.09 -7.51 10.37
C VAL A 54 -4.82 -6.55 11.53
N TRP A 55 -5.65 -5.51 11.69
CA TRP A 55 -5.55 -4.51 12.77
C TRP A 55 -4.11 -4.01 13.03
N PRO A 56 -3.45 -3.37 12.05
CA PRO A 56 -2.05 -2.99 12.18
C PRO A 56 -1.87 -1.70 13.00
N ASP A 57 -0.76 -1.61 13.73
CA ASP A 57 -0.33 -0.38 14.41
C ASP A 57 0.28 0.66 13.44
N LEU A 58 0.89 0.18 12.35
CA LEU A 58 1.57 1.01 11.34
C LEU A 58 1.44 0.36 9.96
N ILE A 59 1.16 1.18 8.95
CA ILE A 59 1.26 0.81 7.53
C ILE A 59 2.35 1.65 6.90
N ILE A 60 3.29 0.99 6.21
CA ILE A 60 4.37 1.65 5.47
C ILE A 60 4.11 1.41 3.97
N VAL A 61 3.91 2.48 3.21
CA VAL A 61 3.64 2.40 1.77
C VAL A 61 4.95 2.52 0.99
N GLY A 62 5.36 1.44 0.34
CA GLY A 62 6.54 1.38 -0.52
C GLY A 62 6.25 1.55 -2.01
N GLY A 63 7.23 1.17 -2.83
CA GLY A 63 7.12 1.16 -4.30
C GLY A 63 7.18 2.55 -4.95
N GLY A 64 7.07 2.58 -6.28
CA GLY A 64 7.23 3.81 -7.06
C GLY A 64 6.26 4.93 -6.67
N ILE A 65 5.04 4.56 -6.26
CA ILE A 65 3.96 5.49 -5.92
C ILE A 65 4.20 6.26 -4.62
N SER A 66 5.10 5.76 -3.75
CA SER A 66 5.54 6.47 -2.55
C SER A 66 6.34 7.74 -2.87
N LYS A 67 6.82 7.92 -4.11
CA LYS A 67 7.47 9.16 -4.58
C LYS A 67 6.49 10.32 -4.71
N GLU A 68 5.24 10.02 -5.01
CA GLU A 68 4.15 10.98 -5.23
C GLU A 68 3.29 11.14 -3.98
N TRP A 69 3.83 10.83 -2.79
CA TRP A 69 3.08 10.75 -1.53
C TRP A 69 2.18 11.96 -1.27
N ASP A 70 2.69 13.17 -1.45
CA ASP A 70 1.93 14.40 -1.16
C ASP A 70 0.74 14.61 -2.12
N SER A 71 0.81 14.03 -3.33
CA SER A 71 -0.22 14.16 -4.37
C SER A 71 -1.50 13.40 -4.04
N TRP A 72 -1.46 12.39 -3.17
CA TRP A 72 -2.61 11.51 -2.90
C TRP A 72 -2.82 11.14 -1.43
N SER A 73 -1.79 11.22 -0.58
CA SER A 73 -1.88 10.78 0.82
C SER A 73 -2.91 11.54 1.64
N HIS A 74 -3.23 12.77 1.24
CA HIS A 74 -4.28 13.58 1.87
C HIS A 74 -5.69 12.96 1.72
N ARG A 75 -5.87 11.99 0.82
CA ARG A 75 -7.10 11.20 0.67
C ARG A 75 -7.22 10.08 1.71
N LEU A 76 -6.13 9.76 2.42
CA LEU A 76 -6.10 8.69 3.40
C LEU A 76 -6.84 9.09 4.69
N ALA A 77 -7.83 8.30 5.04
CA ALA A 77 -8.64 8.36 6.24
C ALA A 77 -8.77 6.95 6.81
N VAL A 78 -7.64 6.37 7.19
CA VAL A 78 -7.54 5.03 7.81
C VAL A 78 -7.18 5.22 9.30
N PRO A 79 -7.76 4.45 10.24
CA PRO A 79 -7.41 4.58 11.66
C PRO A 79 -5.94 4.27 11.97
N THR A 80 -5.34 3.35 11.21
CA THR A 80 -3.91 3.04 11.32
C THR A 80 -3.06 4.18 10.79
N ARG A 81 -1.97 4.51 11.50
CA ARG A 81 -0.96 5.44 11.01
C ARG A 81 -0.35 4.93 9.70
N VAL A 82 -0.40 5.74 8.65
CA VAL A 82 0.18 5.42 7.33
C VAL A 82 1.33 6.37 7.03
N VAL A 83 2.47 5.84 6.59
CA VAL A 83 3.66 6.62 6.23
C VAL A 83 4.28 6.11 4.93
N PRO A 84 4.95 6.95 4.13
CA PRO A 84 5.72 6.46 2.99
C PRO A 84 6.98 5.74 3.49
N ALA A 85 7.44 4.73 2.75
CA ALA A 85 8.72 4.08 3.01
C ALA A 85 9.87 5.05 2.75
N GLU A 86 10.75 5.24 3.72
CA GLU A 86 11.92 6.13 3.62
C GLU A 86 12.85 5.70 2.48
N PHE A 87 13.08 4.40 2.35
CA PHE A 87 13.91 3.81 1.30
C PHE A 87 13.16 3.56 -0.02
N ARG A 88 11.86 3.86 -0.11
CA ARG A 88 11.04 3.71 -1.34
C ARG A 88 11.27 2.34 -2.03
N ASN A 89 11.84 2.34 -3.24
CA ASN A 89 12.16 1.14 -4.02
C ASN A 89 13.30 0.31 -3.40
N GLU A 90 14.18 0.93 -2.62
CA GLU A 90 15.30 0.27 -1.96
C GLU A 90 14.85 -0.48 -0.70
N ALA A 91 13.64 -0.22 -0.18
CA ALA A 91 13.10 -0.90 0.99
C ALA A 91 13.07 -2.44 0.81
N GLY A 92 12.78 -2.92 -0.40
CA GLY A 92 12.79 -4.35 -0.72
C GLY A 92 14.20 -4.95 -0.71
N ILE A 93 15.19 -4.23 -1.23
CA ILE A 93 16.60 -4.67 -1.26
C ILE A 93 17.19 -4.66 0.16
N VAL A 94 16.95 -3.60 0.91
CA VAL A 94 17.40 -3.47 2.31
C VAL A 94 16.75 -4.55 3.18
N GLY A 95 15.44 -4.79 3.01
CA GLY A 95 14.72 -5.84 3.71
C GLY A 95 15.26 -7.24 3.40
N ALA A 96 15.54 -7.55 2.13
CA ALA A 96 16.15 -8.81 1.73
C ALA A 96 17.56 -9.01 2.34
N ALA A 97 18.37 -7.95 2.40
CA ALA A 97 19.71 -8.00 2.99
C ALA A 97 19.67 -8.25 4.51
N LEU A 98 18.73 -7.62 5.24
CA LEU A 98 18.54 -7.82 6.68
C LEU A 98 18.05 -9.22 7.04
N VAL A 99 17.30 -9.89 6.16
CA VAL A 99 16.81 -11.26 6.38
C VAL A 99 17.88 -12.30 6.05
N ALA A 100 18.83 -11.98 5.17
CA ALA A 100 19.93 -12.86 4.77
C ALA A 100 21.17 -12.81 5.71
N SER A 101 21.19 -11.87 6.66
CA SER A 101 22.23 -11.73 7.69
C SER A 101 21.91 -12.50 8.96
#